data_AF-A0A820BHA6-F1
#
_entry.id   AF-A0A820BHA6-F1
#
_cell.length_a   1.000
_cell.length_b   1.000
_cell.length_c   1.000
_cell.angle_alpha   90.00
_cell.angle_beta   90.00
_cell.angle_gamma   90.00
#
_symmetry.space_group_name_H-M   'P 1'
#
loop_
_entity.id
_entity.type
_entity.pdbx_description
1 polymer ?
#
loop_
_entity_poly.entity_id
_entity_poly.type
_entity_poly.pdbx_seq_one_letter_code
_entity_poly.pdbx_strand_id
1 'polypeptide(L)'
;MTTGANTDQTQWHTVTCKEIIYTLPIRYQNPVHIAQGAFGSVIRATDTELGKQVAIKKMFSPFKTRVHAKRTYRELKLLMHLNHVDAQIVQLYNVFTPEKDVNQFQSLYFVLNYCQYDLNKVIRRRIPFTEELIKQIIYSLLRGLKFIHSAGVIHRDLKPSNIGIDENSNVAILDFGLARVASDGVQTGYVATR
;
A
#
# COMPACT_ATOMS: atom_id res chain seq x y z
N MET A 1 -18.84 -35.15 -20.20
CA MET A 1 -18.09 -34.67 -21.38
C MET A 1 -18.49 -33.20 -21.54
N THR A 2 -17.67 -32.17 -21.40
CA THR A 2 -16.21 -32.04 -21.50
C THR A 2 -15.76 -30.93 -20.54
N THR A 3 -14.66 -31.22 -19.87
CA THR A 3 -13.74 -30.34 -19.14
C THR A 3 -13.42 -29.02 -19.84
N GLY A 4 -13.34 -27.95 -19.06
CA GLY A 4 -12.76 -26.67 -19.48
C GLY A 4 -12.52 -25.72 -18.32
N ALA A 5 -12.05 -26.22 -17.17
CA ALA A 5 -11.49 -25.35 -16.14
C ALA A 5 -10.16 -24.82 -16.68
N ASN A 6 -10.18 -23.65 -17.32
CA ASN A 6 -8.97 -22.96 -17.69
C ASN A 6 -8.34 -22.41 -16.41
N THR A 7 -7.61 -23.28 -15.69
CA THR A 7 -6.75 -22.86 -14.60
C THR A 7 -5.56 -22.13 -15.23
N ASP A 8 -5.66 -20.81 -15.33
CA ASP A 8 -4.49 -19.97 -15.60
C ASP A 8 -3.45 -20.27 -14.52
N GLN A 9 -2.48 -21.13 -14.85
CA GLN A 9 -1.35 -21.38 -13.97
C GLN A 9 -0.51 -20.11 -13.96
N THR A 10 -0.70 -19.27 -12.95
CA THR A 10 0.17 -18.12 -12.73
C THR A 10 1.62 -18.58 -12.71
N GLN A 11 2.42 -18.11 -13.66
CA GLN A 11 3.84 -18.37 -13.72
C GLN A 11 4.59 -17.34 -12.87
N TRP A 12 5.67 -17.79 -12.21
CA TRP A 12 6.41 -17.01 -11.23
C TRP A 12 7.87 -16.85 -11.65
N HIS A 13 8.47 -15.74 -11.26
CA HIS A 13 9.92 -15.54 -11.29
C HIS A 13 10.40 -15.02 -9.94
N THR A 14 11.69 -15.22 -9.65
CA THR A 14 12.30 -14.82 -8.39
C THR A 14 13.38 -13.79 -8.63
N VAL A 15 13.37 -12.71 -7.85
CA VAL A 15 14.27 -11.57 -7.96
C VAL A 15 14.74 -11.14 -6.59
N THR A 16 16.01 -10.72 -6.48
CA THR A 16 16.57 -10.21 -5.23
C THR A 16 16.70 -8.69 -5.32
N CYS A 17 16.11 -7.98 -4.36
CA CYS A 17 16.17 -6.52 -4.26
C CYS A 17 16.62 -6.13 -2.86
N LYS A 18 17.80 -5.50 -2.74
CA LYS A 18 18.44 -5.17 -1.43
C LYS A 18 18.37 -6.34 -0.43
N GLU A 19 18.90 -7.49 -0.84
CA GLU A 19 18.96 -8.72 -0.02
C GLU A 19 17.60 -9.38 0.29
N ILE A 20 16.49 -8.80 -0.14
CA ILE A 20 15.16 -9.39 0.01
C ILE A 20 14.79 -10.13 -1.27
N ILE A 21 14.43 -11.41 -1.12
CA ILE A 21 13.93 -12.25 -2.21
C ILE A 21 12.44 -11.97 -2.44
N TYR A 22 12.06 -11.71 -3.68
CA TYR A 22 10.68 -11.56 -4.13
C TYR A 22 10.35 -12.68 -5.12
N THR A 23 9.22 -13.35 -4.92
CA THR A 23 8.65 -14.28 -5.91
C THR A 23 7.40 -13.61 -6.47
N LEU A 24 7.43 -13.24 -7.74
CA LEU A 24 6.44 -12.39 -8.40
C LEU A 24 5.83 -13.12 -9.60
N PRO A 25 4.55 -12.89 -9.91
CA PRO A 25 4.00 -13.27 -11.21
C PRO A 25 4.81 -12.65 -12.35
N ILE A 26 4.97 -13.37 -13.48
CA ILE A 26 5.70 -12.89 -14.68
C ILE A 26 5.14 -11.58 -15.26
N ARG A 27 3.89 -11.26 -14.93
CA ARG A 27 3.21 -9.98 -15.21
C ARG A 27 3.93 -8.76 -14.62
N TYR A 28 4.64 -8.92 -13.49
CA TYR A 28 5.33 -7.83 -12.83
C TYR A 28 6.83 -7.86 -13.16
N GLN A 29 7.27 -6.89 -13.96
CA GLN A 29 8.61 -6.84 -14.54
C GLN A 29 9.42 -5.64 -14.04
N ASN A 30 10.74 -5.69 -14.27
CA ASN A 30 11.69 -4.61 -13.94
C ASN A 30 11.59 -4.11 -12.48
N PRO A 31 11.68 -5.02 -11.49
CA PRO A 31 11.53 -4.66 -10.08
C PRO A 31 12.68 -3.76 -9.61
N VAL A 32 12.34 -2.67 -8.93
CA VAL A 32 13.31 -1.74 -8.33
C VAL A 32 12.92 -1.46 -6.90
N HIS A 33 13.84 -1.67 -5.96
CA HIS A 33 13.60 -1.36 -4.54
C HIS A 33 13.28 0.13 -4.32
N ILE A 34 12.15 0.43 -3.67
CA ILE A 34 11.75 1.79 -3.28
C ILE A 34 12.01 2.02 -1.79
N ALA A 35 11.47 1.16 -0.94
CA ALA A 35 11.44 1.39 0.51
C ALA A 35 11.44 0.09 1.29
N GLN A 36 11.90 0.16 2.53
CA GLN A 36 11.82 -0.91 3.50
C GLN A 36 11.42 -0.32 4.84
N GLY A 37 10.47 -0.94 5.50
CA GLY A 37 10.01 -0.59 6.83
C GLY A 37 9.97 -1.82 7.74
N ALA A 38 9.54 -1.61 8.98
CA ALA A 38 9.49 -2.68 9.98
C ALA A 38 8.54 -3.84 9.60
N PHE A 39 7.55 -3.59 8.72
CA PHE A 39 6.45 -4.52 8.43
C PHE A 39 6.48 -5.06 6.99
N GLY A 40 7.45 -4.63 6.18
CA GLY A 40 7.54 -5.04 4.80
C GLY A 40 8.55 -4.24 4.00
N SER A 41 8.72 -4.64 2.74
CA SER A 41 9.51 -3.91 1.76
C SER A 41 8.70 -3.69 0.50
N VAL A 42 8.96 -2.58 -0.16
CA VAL A 42 8.21 -2.08 -1.31
C VAL A 42 9.16 -1.95 -2.49
N ILE A 43 8.79 -2.58 -3.61
CA ILE A 43 9.43 -2.42 -4.90
C ILE A 43 8.49 -1.69 -5.87
N ARG A 44 9.06 -0.98 -6.84
CA ARG A 44 8.38 -0.56 -8.06
C ARG A 44 8.48 -1.70 -9.06
N ALA A 45 7.42 -1.96 -9.83
CA ALA A 45 7.48 -2.83 -10.99
C ALA A 45 6.58 -2.29 -12.11
N THR A 46 6.81 -2.73 -13.34
CA THR A 46 5.87 -2.55 -14.45
C THR A 46 4.86 -3.69 -14.43
N ASP A 47 3.58 -3.36 -14.35
CA ASP A 47 2.50 -4.32 -14.60
C ASP A 47 2.23 -4.40 -16.10
N THR A 48 2.55 -5.52 -16.74
CA THR A 48 2.45 -5.68 -18.20
C THR A 48 1.02 -5.79 -18.71
N GLU A 49 0.06 -6.15 -17.86
CA GLU A 49 -1.36 -6.23 -18.26
C GLU A 49 -2.05 -4.86 -18.12
N LEU A 50 -1.67 -4.06 -17.12
CA LEU A 50 -2.20 -2.70 -16.96
C LEU A 50 -1.39 -1.63 -17.72
N GLY A 51 -0.20 -1.98 -18.23
CA GLY A 51 0.69 -1.06 -18.94
C GLY A 51 1.22 0.09 -18.07
N LYS A 52 1.25 -0.06 -16.74
CA LYS A 52 1.62 1.04 -15.81
C LYS A 52 2.54 0.60 -14.69
N GLN A 53 3.15 1.58 -14.03
CA GLN A 53 3.96 1.36 -12.83
C GLN A 53 3.08 1.02 -11.63
N VAL A 54 3.50 0.04 -10.84
CA VAL A 54 2.85 -0.37 -9.59
C VAL A 54 3.86 -0.44 -8.45
N ALA A 55 3.38 -0.25 -7.23
CA ALA A 55 4.14 -0.50 -6.02
C ALA A 55 3.73 -1.87 -5.46
N ILE A 56 4.70 -2.78 -5.28
CA ILE A 56 4.45 -4.10 -4.71
C ILE A 56 5.05 -4.15 -3.30
N LYS A 57 4.19 -4.24 -2.30
CA LYS A 57 4.57 -4.36 -0.89
C LYS A 57 4.59 -5.83 -0.47
N LYS A 58 5.78 -6.37 -0.19
CA LYS A 58 5.96 -7.68 0.45
C LYS A 58 5.82 -7.52 1.96
N MET A 59 4.88 -8.24 2.57
CA MET A 59 4.70 -8.24 4.02
C MET A 59 5.76 -9.12 4.70
N PHE A 60 6.41 -8.62 5.75
CA PHE A 60 7.39 -9.40 6.51
C PHE A 60 6.71 -10.25 7.58
N SER A 61 6.93 -11.56 7.51
CA SER A 61 6.45 -12.56 8.46
C SER A 61 5.03 -12.28 8.99
N PRO A 62 4.03 -12.08 8.11
CA PRO A 62 2.69 -11.62 8.49
C PRO A 62 2.01 -12.53 9.52
N PHE A 63 2.40 -13.80 9.61
CA PHE A 63 1.81 -14.81 10.51
C PHE A 63 2.68 -15.18 11.72
N LYS A 64 3.80 -14.49 11.95
CA LYS A 64 4.73 -14.79 13.07
C LYS A 64 4.06 -14.72 14.44
N THR A 65 3.14 -13.78 14.63
CA THR A 65 2.36 -13.64 15.88
C THR A 65 0.93 -13.24 15.56
N ARG A 66 0.00 -13.46 16.49
CA ARG A 66 -1.40 -13.02 16.37
C ARG A 66 -1.53 -11.51 16.14
N VAL A 67 -0.62 -10.72 16.71
CA VAL A 67 -0.59 -9.25 16.55
C VAL A 67 -0.22 -8.87 15.13
N HIS A 68 0.82 -9.49 14.55
CA HIS A 68 1.21 -9.27 13.15
C HIS A 68 0.10 -9.71 12.20
N ALA A 69 -0.50 -10.88 12.41
CA ALA A 69 -1.56 -11.40 11.55
C ALA A 69 -2.79 -10.48 11.56
N LYS A 70 -3.25 -10.05 12.75
CA LYS A 70 -4.37 -9.12 12.89
C LYS A 70 -4.08 -7.76 12.25
N ARG A 71 -2.82 -7.32 12.26
CA ARG A 71 -2.41 -6.08 11.59
C ARG A 71 -2.46 -6.21 10.08
N THR A 72 -1.82 -7.23 9.51
CA THR A 72 -1.82 -7.50 8.07
C THR A 72 -3.24 -7.65 7.53
N TYR A 73 -4.08 -8.44 8.22
CA TYR A 73 -5.47 -8.61 7.85
C TYR A 73 -6.26 -7.30 7.90
N ARG A 74 -6.07 -6.48 8.95
CA ARG A 74 -6.74 -5.17 9.05
C ARG A 74 -6.31 -4.24 7.93
N GLU A 75 -5.03 -4.18 7.63
CA GLU A 75 -4.51 -3.35 6.53
C GLU A 75 -5.15 -3.75 5.21
N LEU A 76 -5.15 -5.04 4.89
CA LEU A 76 -5.81 -5.57 3.68
C LEU A 76 -7.31 -5.23 3.66
N LYS A 77 -8.03 -5.49 4.76
CA LYS A 77 -9.47 -5.22 4.86
C LYS A 77 -9.80 -3.74 4.64
N LEU A 78 -9.00 -2.84 5.21
CA LEU A 78 -9.19 -1.40 5.05
C LEU A 78 -8.86 -0.95 3.63
N LEU A 79 -7.77 -1.45 3.04
CA LEU A 79 -7.42 -1.17 1.65
C LEU A 79 -8.53 -1.61 0.69
N MET A 80 -9.12 -2.80 0.90
CA MET A 80 -10.26 -3.27 0.12
C MET A 80 -11.51 -2.40 0.30
N HIS A 81 -11.79 -1.96 1.54
CA HIS A 81 -12.98 -1.16 1.85
C HIS A 81 -12.90 0.29 1.34
N LEU A 82 -11.68 0.86 1.28
CA LEU A 82 -11.43 2.25 0.90
C LEU A 82 -10.99 2.39 -0.57
N ASN A 83 -11.09 1.33 -1.38
CA ASN A 83 -10.53 1.26 -2.74
C ASN A 83 -11.37 2.04 -3.77
N HIS A 84 -11.30 3.37 -3.75
CA HIS A 84 -12.03 4.25 -4.66
C HIS A 84 -11.08 5.19 -5.41
N VAL A 85 -11.24 5.31 -6.74
CA VAL A 85 -10.35 6.08 -7.64
C VAL A 85 -10.24 7.55 -7.23
N ASP A 86 -11.34 8.18 -6.83
CA ASP A 86 -11.37 9.63 -6.59
C ASP A 86 -11.17 10.03 -5.12
N ALA A 87 -10.83 9.07 -4.26
CA ALA A 87 -10.81 9.27 -2.81
C ALA A 87 -9.47 9.81 -2.25
N GLN A 88 -8.46 10.07 -3.08
CA GLN A 88 -7.10 10.41 -2.63
C GLN A 88 -6.53 9.37 -1.66
N ILE A 89 -6.88 8.09 -1.85
CA ILE A 89 -6.38 6.94 -1.08
C ILE A 89 -5.57 6.05 -2.02
N VAL A 90 -4.51 5.42 -1.48
CA VAL A 90 -3.78 4.38 -2.20
C VAL A 90 -4.75 3.27 -2.65
N GLN A 91 -4.68 2.90 -3.91
CA GLN A 91 -5.53 1.88 -4.51
C GLN A 91 -4.88 0.52 -4.42
N LEU A 92 -5.69 -0.49 -4.11
CA LEU A 92 -5.29 -1.89 -4.15
C LEU A 92 -5.71 -2.50 -5.49
N TYR A 93 -4.73 -2.83 -6.33
CA TYR A 93 -4.97 -3.47 -7.63
C TYR A 93 -5.02 -4.98 -7.55
N ASN A 94 -4.16 -5.59 -6.73
CA ASN A 94 -4.09 -7.04 -6.61
C ASN A 94 -3.49 -7.45 -5.26
N VAL A 95 -3.75 -8.70 -4.85
CA VAL A 95 -3.16 -9.35 -3.69
C VAL A 95 -2.79 -10.77 -4.08
N PHE A 96 -1.56 -11.19 -3.80
CA PHE A 96 -1.13 -12.54 -4.16
C PHE A 96 -0.16 -13.15 -3.15
N THR A 97 -0.02 -14.46 -3.26
CA THR A 97 0.93 -15.32 -2.56
C THR A 97 1.44 -16.38 -3.54
N PRO A 98 2.75 -16.66 -3.60
CA PRO A 98 3.30 -17.75 -4.42
C PRO A 98 2.96 -19.14 -3.87
N GLU A 99 2.58 -19.24 -2.59
CA GLU A 99 2.28 -20.49 -1.92
C GLU A 99 0.87 -21.00 -2.27
N LYS A 100 0.76 -22.26 -2.72
CA LYS A 100 -0.51 -22.87 -3.15
C LYS A 100 -1.31 -23.51 -2.02
N ASP A 101 -0.64 -23.84 -0.92
CA ASP A 101 -1.21 -24.54 0.23
C ASP A 101 -1.26 -23.60 1.45
N VAL A 102 -2.39 -23.60 2.16
CA VAL A 102 -2.58 -22.81 3.38
C VAL A 102 -1.55 -23.12 4.47
N ASN A 103 -1.08 -24.37 4.56
CA ASN A 103 -0.06 -24.80 5.51
C ASN A 103 1.32 -24.20 5.19
N GLN A 104 1.54 -23.80 3.94
CA GLN A 104 2.78 -23.16 3.48
C GLN A 104 2.64 -21.63 3.38
N PHE A 105 1.46 -21.08 3.63
CA PHE A 105 1.19 -19.65 3.46
C PHE A 105 2.01 -18.80 4.44
N GLN A 106 3.09 -18.22 3.94
CA GLN A 106 4.04 -17.41 4.72
C GLN A 106 4.25 -16.02 4.13
N SER A 107 3.98 -15.84 2.84
CA SER A 107 4.25 -14.60 2.13
C SER A 107 2.96 -13.98 1.60
N LEU A 108 2.82 -12.66 1.76
CA LEU A 108 1.68 -11.91 1.21
C LEU A 108 2.19 -10.63 0.53
N TYR A 109 1.69 -10.39 -0.67
CA TYR A 109 2.07 -9.25 -1.50
C TYR A 109 0.86 -8.40 -1.83
N PHE A 110 0.96 -7.09 -1.62
CA PHE A 110 -0.04 -6.11 -2.04
C PHE A 110 0.47 -5.34 -3.25
N VAL A 111 -0.33 -5.31 -4.31
CA VAL A 111 -0.05 -4.52 -5.52
C VAL A 111 -0.89 -3.26 -5.46
N LEU A 112 -0.20 -2.13 -5.40
CA LEU A 112 -0.77 -0.82 -5.16
C LEU A 112 -0.46 0.13 -6.32
N ASN A 113 -1.21 1.23 -6.43
CA ASN A 113 -0.80 2.32 -7.32
C ASN A 113 0.57 2.88 -6.89
N TYR A 114 1.42 3.17 -7.87
CA TYR A 114 2.73 3.74 -7.62
C TYR A 114 2.64 5.26 -7.47
N CYS A 115 3.24 5.79 -6.39
CA CYS A 115 3.49 7.22 -6.23
C CYS A 115 4.97 7.50 -6.52
N GLN A 116 5.25 8.48 -7.37
CA GLN A 116 6.61 8.84 -7.77
C GLN A 116 7.41 9.42 -6.60
N TYR A 117 6.73 10.18 -5.74
CA TYR A 117 7.31 10.79 -4.55
C TYR A 117 6.42 10.56 -3.33
N ASP A 118 7.05 10.64 -2.16
CA ASP A 118 6.34 10.90 -0.92
C ASP A 118 6.64 12.36 -0.50
N LEU A 119 5.70 13.00 0.19
CA LEU A 119 5.81 14.40 0.57
C LEU A 119 7.07 14.67 1.41
N ASN A 120 7.53 13.69 2.21
CA ASN A 120 8.78 13.79 2.97
C ASN A 120 10.02 13.95 2.05
N LYS A 121 10.10 13.20 0.94
CA LYS A 121 11.15 13.39 -0.08
C LYS A 121 11.06 14.76 -0.75
N VAL A 122 9.86 15.25 -1.06
CA VAL A 122 9.68 16.58 -1.67
C VAL A 122 10.17 17.68 -0.73
N ILE A 123 9.76 17.64 0.54
CA ILE A 123 10.21 18.58 1.58
C ILE A 123 11.74 18.56 1.72
N ARG A 124 12.35 17.38 1.80
CA ARG A 124 13.81 17.25 1.98
C ARG A 124 14.63 17.74 0.79
N ARG A 125 14.08 17.70 -0.43
CA ARG A 125 14.76 18.23 -1.63
C ARG A 125 14.81 19.75 -1.68
N ARG A 126 14.21 20.46 -0.70
CA ARG A 126 14.13 21.93 -0.64
C ARG A 126 13.60 22.56 -1.93
N ILE A 127 12.74 21.83 -2.64
CA ILE A 127 12.03 22.39 -3.79
C ILE A 127 11.08 23.47 -3.24
N PRO A 128 11.14 24.72 -3.71
CA PRO A 128 10.23 25.76 -3.25
C PRO A 128 8.79 25.33 -3.50
N PHE A 129 8.00 25.28 -2.43
CA PHE A 129 6.57 25.10 -2.54
C PHE A 129 5.95 26.45 -2.90
N THR A 130 5.29 26.52 -4.05
CA THR A 130 4.41 27.66 -4.34
C THR A 130 3.18 27.59 -3.45
N GLU A 131 2.57 28.73 -3.16
CA GLU A 131 1.32 28.79 -2.38
C GLU A 131 0.22 27.93 -3.03
N GLU A 132 0.17 27.91 -4.36
CA GLU A 132 -0.74 27.10 -5.15
C GLU A 132 -0.52 25.59 -4.92
N LEU A 133 0.73 25.12 -4.96
CA LEU A 133 1.05 23.72 -4.69
C LEU A 133 0.66 23.31 -3.27
N ILE A 134 0.90 24.19 -2.28
CA ILE A 134 0.50 23.93 -0.89
C ILE A 134 -1.02 23.77 -0.80
N LYS A 135 -1.79 24.69 -1.39
CA LYS A 135 -3.25 24.63 -1.42
C LYS A 135 -3.74 23.33 -2.05
N GLN A 136 -3.18 22.93 -3.18
CA GLN A 136 -3.54 21.69 -3.88
C GLN A 136 -3.27 20.43 -3.03
N ILE A 137 -2.11 20.35 -2.38
CA ILE A 137 -1.75 19.22 -1.52
C ILE A 137 -2.68 19.15 -0.31
N ILE A 138 -2.87 20.27 0.40
CA ILE A 138 -3.72 20.33 1.60
C ILE A 138 -5.18 20.03 1.25
N TYR A 139 -5.71 20.61 0.17
CA TYR A 139 -7.06 20.33 -0.29
C TYR A 139 -7.28 18.84 -0.59
N SER A 140 -6.35 18.23 -1.34
CA SER A 140 -6.43 16.82 -1.68
C SER A 140 -6.33 15.92 -0.44
N LEU A 141 -5.43 16.26 0.49
CA LEU A 141 -5.32 15.56 1.77
C LEU A 141 -6.62 15.65 2.58
N LEU A 142 -7.22 16.84 2.68
CA LEU A 142 -8.49 17.03 3.41
C LEU A 142 -9.65 16.29 2.74
N ARG A 143 -9.68 16.18 1.41
CA ARG A 143 -10.65 15.34 0.69
C ARG A 143 -10.48 13.86 1.05
N GLY A 144 -9.26 13.34 1.05
CA GLY A 144 -8.99 11.96 1.46
C GLY A 144 -9.33 11.71 2.92
N LEU A 145 -9.02 12.65 3.80
CA LEU A 145 -9.41 12.57 5.22
C LEU A 145 -10.93 12.58 5.41
N LYS A 146 -11.65 13.46 4.69
CA LYS A 146 -13.11 13.46 4.69
C LYS A 146 -13.67 12.10 4.27
N PHE A 147 -13.11 11.50 3.22
CA PHE A 147 -13.53 10.19 2.73
C PHE A 147 -13.34 9.10 3.79
N ILE A 148 -12.13 8.92 4.34
CA ILE A 148 -11.88 7.86 5.32
C ILE A 148 -12.68 8.08 6.62
N HIS A 149 -12.84 9.33 7.06
CA HIS A 149 -13.62 9.63 8.26
C HIS A 149 -15.12 9.36 8.02
N SER A 150 -15.63 9.59 6.81
CA SER A 150 -17.02 9.22 6.48
C SER A 150 -17.26 7.71 6.47
N ALA A 151 -16.22 6.91 6.21
CA ALA A 151 -16.22 5.46 6.38
C ALA A 151 -15.96 5.01 7.83
N GLY A 152 -15.91 5.94 8.79
CA GLY A 152 -15.61 5.66 10.19
C GLY A 152 -14.18 5.18 10.43
N VAL A 153 -13.22 5.51 9.56
CA VAL A 153 -11.82 5.07 9.69
C VAL A 153 -10.91 6.24 10.07
N ILE A 154 -10.16 6.09 11.16
CA ILE A 154 -9.11 7.03 11.58
C ILE A 154 -7.74 6.49 11.15
N HIS A 155 -6.96 7.29 10.41
CA HIS A 155 -5.63 6.89 9.91
C HIS A 155 -4.60 6.63 11.03
N ARG A 156 -4.52 7.54 12.01
CA ARG A 156 -3.65 7.52 13.21
C ARG A 156 -2.12 7.56 13.00
N ASP A 157 -1.63 7.47 11.77
CA ASP A 157 -0.19 7.63 11.45
C ASP A 157 0.01 8.56 10.26
N LEU A 158 -0.67 9.72 10.26
CA LEU A 158 -0.52 10.69 9.18
C LEU A 158 0.78 11.47 9.37
N LYS A 159 1.65 11.39 8.37
CA LYS A 159 2.96 12.06 8.32
C LYS A 159 3.41 12.22 6.87
N PRO A 160 4.38 13.10 6.54
CA PRO A 160 4.78 13.34 5.16
C PRO A 160 5.23 12.10 4.37
N SER A 161 5.75 11.04 5.02
CA SER A 161 6.12 9.79 4.32
C SER A 161 4.92 8.93 3.92
N ASN A 162 3.73 9.21 4.47
CA ASN A 162 2.49 8.50 4.22
C ASN A 162 1.55 9.31 3.30
N ILE A 163 2.08 10.35 2.65
CA ILE A 163 1.40 11.16 1.65
C ILE A 163 2.17 10.98 0.35
N GLY A 164 1.63 10.16 -0.55
CA GLY A 164 2.18 9.89 -1.87
C GLY A 164 1.72 10.93 -2.88
N ILE A 165 2.58 11.22 -3.85
CA ILE A 165 2.29 12.06 -5.02
C ILE A 165 2.59 11.23 -6.26
N ASP A 166 1.60 11.05 -7.12
CA ASP A 166 1.76 10.33 -8.39
C ASP A 166 2.36 11.22 -9.51
N GLU A 167 2.54 10.65 -10.69
CA GLU A 167 3.09 11.34 -11.86
C GLU A 167 2.21 12.49 -12.38
N ASN A 168 0.91 12.46 -12.07
CA ASN A 168 -0.06 13.49 -12.44
C ASN A 168 -0.22 14.55 -11.33
N SER A 169 0.66 14.55 -10.32
CA SER A 169 0.60 15.41 -9.14
C SER A 169 -0.62 15.19 -8.24
N ASN A 170 -1.30 14.04 -8.36
CA ASN A 170 -2.38 13.70 -7.44
C ASN A 170 -1.81 13.20 -6.12
N VAL A 171 -2.48 13.57 -5.03
CA VAL A 171 -2.15 13.10 -3.68
C VAL A 171 -2.89 11.81 -3.37
N ALA A 172 -2.18 10.86 -2.76
CA ALA A 172 -2.74 9.65 -2.18
C ALA A 172 -2.28 9.45 -0.73
N ILE A 173 -3.22 9.18 0.18
CA ILE A 173 -2.94 8.75 1.55
C ILE A 173 -2.50 7.29 1.51
N LEU A 174 -1.35 7.01 2.11
CA LEU A 174 -0.69 5.70 2.12
C LEU A 174 -0.67 5.09 3.54
N ASP A 175 -0.44 3.78 3.63
CA ASP A 175 -0.18 3.01 4.86
C ASP A 175 -1.27 3.07 5.95
N PHE A 176 -2.26 2.20 5.80
CA PHE A 176 -3.34 1.99 6.77
C PHE A 176 -3.00 0.97 7.87
N GLY A 177 -1.72 0.57 8.02
CA GLY A 177 -1.32 -0.47 8.96
C GLY A 177 -1.63 -0.14 10.43
N LEU A 178 -1.76 1.15 10.76
CA LEU A 178 -2.14 1.64 12.09
C LEU A 178 -3.57 2.19 12.16
N ALA A 179 -4.32 2.20 11.07
CA ALA A 179 -5.68 2.74 11.04
C ALA A 179 -6.66 1.90 11.90
N ARG A 180 -7.74 2.53 12.36
CA ARG A 180 -8.79 1.89 13.16
C ARG A 180 -10.17 2.37 12.71
N VAL A 181 -11.13 1.46 12.76
CA VAL A 181 -12.54 1.84 12.73
C VAL A 181 -12.82 2.55 14.05
N ALA A 182 -13.36 3.76 13.97
CA ALA A 182 -13.91 4.51 15.08
C ALA A 182 -15.13 3.73 15.59
N SER A 183 -14.89 2.76 16.46
CA SER A 183 -15.95 2.17 17.28
C SER A 183 -16.47 3.24 18.24
N ASP A 184 -17.79 3.39 18.32
CA ASP A 184 -18.49 4.29 19.24
C ASP A 184 -17.87 4.25 20.64
N GLY A 185 -17.21 5.34 21.04
CA GLY A 185 -16.99 5.65 22.46
C GLY A 185 -15.67 5.24 23.14
N VAL A 186 -14.72 4.55 22.51
CA VAL A 186 -13.40 4.34 23.16
C VAL A 186 -12.32 5.20 22.53
N GLN A 187 -12.31 6.48 22.91
CA GLN A 187 -11.12 7.33 22.86
C GLN A 187 -10.07 6.75 23.82
N THR A 188 -9.19 5.86 23.36
CA THR A 188 -8.00 5.51 24.15
C THR A 188 -7.01 6.67 24.07
N GLY A 189 -6.92 7.46 25.14
CA GLY A 189 -6.00 8.59 25.32
C GLY A 189 -4.54 8.17 25.50
N TYR A 190 -3.93 7.59 24.47
CA TYR A 190 -2.47 7.40 24.41
C TYR A 190 -1.92 8.00 23.12
N VAL A 191 -1.47 9.25 23.24
CA VAL A 191 -0.57 9.89 22.28
C VAL A 191 0.84 9.52 22.71
N ALA A 192 1.49 8.63 21.96
CA ALA A 192 2.93 8.41 22.12
C ALA A 192 3.66 9.41 21.20
N THR A 193 4.27 10.43 21.79
CA THR A 193 5.26 11.26 21.10
C THR A 193 6.57 10.49 20.99
N ARG A 194 7.08 10.31 19.77
CA ARG A 194 8.48 9.96 19.49
C ARG A 194 9.14 11.14 18.81
#